data_AF-A0A5B7FPE6-F1
#
_entry.id   AF-A0A5B7FPE6-F1
#
_cell.length_a   1.000
_cell.length_b   1.000
_cell.length_c   1.000
_cell.angle_alpha   90.00
_cell.angle_beta   90.00
_cell.angle_gamma   90.00
#
_symmetry.space_group_name_H-M   'P 1'
#
loop_
_entity.id
_entity.type
_entity.pdbx_description
1 polymer ?
#
loop_
_entity_poly.entity_id
_entity_poly.type
_entity_poly.pdbx_seq_one_letter_code
_entity_poly.pdbx_strand_id
1 'polypeptide(L)'
;MTRCILLNARHILQNFARYLSYKRDNNELLFFLLRQLVHEQTTYMRSRYGPDHDVVQVSEKDLLDRARQINIVNLQPFFESDIFKCNNFTHDPVRKTIVQAF
;
A
#
# COMPACT_ATOMS: atom_id res chain seq x y z
N MET A 1 22.46 -40.09 15.94
CA MET A 1 22.57 -39.30 14.68
C MET A 1 21.20 -38.64 14.40
N THR A 2 20.75 -37.72 15.26
CA THR A 2 19.34 -37.23 15.21
C THR A 2 19.16 -35.77 15.69
N ARG A 3 20.26 -35.01 15.84
CA ARG A 3 20.21 -33.60 16.32
C ARG A 3 20.31 -32.54 15.21
N CYS A 4 20.42 -32.93 13.94
CA CYS A 4 20.58 -31.97 12.83
C CYS A 4 19.26 -31.53 12.15
N ILE A 5 18.13 -32.17 12.44
CA ILE A 5 16.86 -31.89 11.71
C ILE A 5 16.04 -30.78 12.39
N LEU A 6 16.19 -30.58 13.71
CA LEU A 6 15.43 -29.60 14.50
C LEU A 6 15.95 -28.15 14.43
N LEU A 7 17.17 -27.92 13.92
CA LEU A 7 17.76 -26.58 13.83
C LEU A 7 17.30 -25.81 12.58
N ASN A 8 16.88 -26.51 11.52
CA ASN A 8 16.53 -25.91 10.23
C ASN A 8 15.15 -25.23 10.22
N ALA A 9 14.15 -25.77 10.92
CA ALA A 9 12.79 -25.20 10.92
C ALA A 9 12.74 -23.81 11.58
N ARG A 10 13.52 -23.59 12.64
CA ARG A 10 13.58 -22.28 13.34
C ARG A 10 14.17 -21.19 12.45
N HIS A 11 15.25 -21.47 11.71
CA HIS A 11 15.89 -20.49 10.84
C HIS A 11 15.00 -20.15 9.62
N ILE A 12 14.31 -21.14 9.06
CA ILE A 12 13.31 -20.97 8.01
C ILE A 12 12.20 -20.04 8.51
N LEU A 13 11.55 -20.36 9.63
CA LEU A 13 10.46 -19.54 10.18
C LEU A 13 10.92 -18.11 10.54
N GLN A 14 12.14 -17.92 11.03
CA GLN A 14 12.70 -16.59 11.29
C GLN A 14 12.93 -15.77 10.01
N ASN A 15 13.38 -16.41 8.92
CA ASN A 15 13.53 -15.75 7.62
C ASN A 15 12.17 -15.40 7.01
N PHE A 16 11.21 -16.32 7.11
CA PHE A 16 9.84 -16.10 6.66
C PHE A 16 9.14 -14.99 7.47
N ALA A 17 9.31 -14.96 8.80
CA ALA A 17 8.79 -13.89 9.63
C ALA A 17 9.38 -12.52 9.25
N ARG A 18 10.71 -12.44 9.03
CA ARG A 18 11.36 -11.20 8.57
C ARG A 18 10.86 -10.76 7.19
N TYR A 19 10.66 -11.69 6.27
CA TYR A 19 10.10 -11.38 4.95
C TYR A 19 8.66 -10.87 5.03
N LEU A 20 7.83 -11.49 5.87
CA LEU A 20 6.44 -11.05 6.11
C LEU A 20 6.40 -9.67 6.78
N SER A 21 7.26 -9.42 7.77
CA SER A 21 7.42 -8.10 8.37
C SER A 21 7.84 -7.07 7.32
N TYR A 22 8.86 -7.34 6.51
CA TYR A 22 9.28 -6.44 5.44
C TYR A 22 8.16 -6.14 4.43
N LYS A 23 7.37 -7.15 4.05
CA LYS A 23 6.19 -6.95 3.18
C LYS A 23 5.13 -6.08 3.86
N ARG A 24 4.89 -6.27 5.15
CA ARG A 24 3.96 -5.47 5.95
C ARG A 24 4.44 -4.02 6.07
N ASP A 25 5.71 -3.82 6.37
CA ASP A 25 6.35 -2.50 6.46
C ASP A 25 6.24 -1.76 5.12
N ASN A 26 6.50 -2.43 3.99
CA ASN A 26 6.32 -1.85 2.66
C ASN A 26 4.87 -1.45 2.37
N ASN A 27 3.89 -2.27 2.79
CA ASN A 27 2.48 -1.94 2.62
C ASN A 27 2.07 -0.73 3.50
N GLU A 28 2.59 -0.62 4.72
CA GLU A 28 2.36 0.53 5.59
C GLU A 28 2.98 1.81 5.02
N LEU A 29 4.18 1.72 4.44
CA LEU A 29 4.82 2.83 3.72
C LEU A 29 4.00 3.28 2.50
N LEU A 30 3.55 2.33 1.67
CA LEU A 30 2.70 2.63 0.52
C LEU A 30 1.36 3.25 0.95
N PHE A 31 0.78 2.76 2.04
CA PHE A 31 -0.44 3.32 2.59
C PHE A 31 -0.25 4.77 3.04
N PHE A 32 0.86 5.06 3.72
CA PHE A 32 1.19 6.41 4.13
C PHE A 32 1.35 7.36 2.94
N LEU A 33 2.04 6.92 1.87
CA LEU A 33 2.15 7.69 0.63
C LEU A 33 0.80 7.95 -0.03
N LEU A 34 -0.07 6.94 -0.10
CA LEU A 34 -1.41 7.07 -0.66
C LEU A 34 -2.27 8.07 0.15
N ARG A 35 -2.17 8.04 1.48
CA ARG A 35 -2.86 8.99 2.38
C ARG A 35 -2.41 10.43 2.13
N GLN A 36 -1.11 10.65 1.91
CA GLN A 36 -0.60 11.97 1.55
C GLN A 36 -1.18 12.45 0.22
N LEU A 37 -1.20 11.59 -0.80
CA LEU A 37 -1.78 11.90 -2.11
C LEU A 37 -3.27 12.26 -2.03
N VAL A 38 -4.05 11.47 -1.28
CA VAL A 38 -5.47 11.78 -1.05
C VAL A 38 -5.62 13.11 -0.33
N HIS A 39 -4.81 13.38 0.68
CA HIS A 39 -4.89 14.64 1.43
C HIS A 39 -4.61 15.85 0.54
N GLU A 40 -3.57 15.76 -0.31
CA GLU A 40 -3.23 16.79 -1.30
C GLU A 40 -4.41 17.02 -2.27
N GLN A 41 -4.97 15.94 -2.82
CA GLN A 41 -6.12 16.00 -3.73
C GLN A 41 -7.37 16.57 -3.05
N THR A 42 -7.65 16.16 -1.82
CA THR A 42 -8.79 16.64 -1.03
C THR A 42 -8.66 18.13 -0.73
N THR A 43 -7.47 18.58 -0.37
CA THR A 43 -7.19 19.99 -0.07
C THR A 43 -7.35 20.85 -1.33
N TYR A 44 -6.85 20.38 -2.47
CA TYR A 44 -7.02 21.05 -3.76
C TYR A 44 -8.50 21.16 -4.16
N MET A 45 -9.25 20.04 -4.04
CA MET A 45 -10.67 19.99 -4.38
C MET A 45 -11.50 20.89 -3.46
N ARG A 46 -11.23 20.86 -2.15
CA ARG A 46 -11.88 21.75 -1.17
C ARG A 46 -11.64 23.22 -1.45
N SER A 47 -10.40 23.59 -1.79
CA SER A 47 -10.05 24.98 -2.08
C SER A 47 -10.72 25.50 -3.35
N ARG A 48 -11.07 24.63 -4.31
CA ARG A 48 -11.57 25.04 -5.63
C ARG A 48 -13.09 24.85 -5.80
N TYR A 49 -13.66 23.81 -5.23
CA TYR A 49 -15.04 23.38 -5.47
C TYR A 49 -15.89 23.30 -4.19
N GLY A 50 -15.30 23.50 -3.01
CA GLY A 50 -16.01 23.46 -1.73
C GLY A 50 -15.93 22.10 -1.02
N PRO A 51 -16.61 21.94 0.13
CA PRO A 51 -16.41 20.80 1.04
C PRO A 51 -17.06 19.47 0.61
N ASP A 52 -17.87 19.46 -0.45
CA ASP A 52 -18.81 18.38 -0.80
C ASP A 52 -18.21 17.36 -1.79
N HIS A 53 -17.08 16.76 -1.42
CA HIS A 53 -16.44 15.72 -2.22
C HIS A 53 -16.28 14.43 -1.41
N ASP A 54 -17.26 13.53 -1.58
CA ASP A 54 -17.31 12.21 -0.93
C ASP A 54 -16.37 11.18 -1.57
N VAL A 55 -15.85 11.47 -2.77
CA VAL A 55 -14.99 10.55 -3.53
C VAL A 55 -13.73 11.25 -3.99
N VAL A 56 -12.58 10.69 -3.63
CA VAL A 56 -11.28 11.17 -4.07
C VAL A 56 -10.62 10.14 -4.99
N GLN A 57 -10.11 10.61 -6.12
CA GLN A 57 -9.44 9.79 -7.12
C GLN A 57 -7.96 10.18 -7.19
N VAL A 58 -7.10 9.18 -7.10
CA VAL A 58 -5.64 9.30 -7.20
C VAL A 58 -5.16 8.41 -8.34
N SER A 59 -4.22 8.90 -9.16
CA SER A 59 -3.63 8.10 -10.23
C SER A 59 -2.67 7.06 -9.66
N GLU A 60 -2.76 5.81 -10.16
CA GLU A 60 -1.80 4.75 -9.80
C GLU A 60 -0.36 5.15 -10.15
N LYS A 61 -0.18 5.89 -11.25
CA LYS A 61 1.14 6.38 -11.67
C LYS A 61 1.78 7.26 -10.60
N ASP A 62 1.00 8.13 -9.95
CA ASP A 62 1.53 9.05 -8.95
C ASP A 62 2.03 8.30 -7.70
N LEU A 63 1.25 7.31 -7.26
CA LEU A 63 1.67 6.40 -6.20
C LEU A 63 2.92 5.61 -6.59
N LEU A 64 3.00 5.11 -7.83
CA LEU A 64 4.16 4.37 -8.33
C LEU A 64 5.42 5.24 -8.41
N ASP A 65 5.28 6.50 -8.84
CA ASP A 65 6.38 7.47 -8.88
C ASP A 65 6.96 7.73 -7.48
N ARG A 66 6.11 7.88 -6.45
CA ARG A 66 6.58 7.99 -5.06
C ARG A 66 7.17 6.67 -4.53
N ALA A 67 6.53 5.54 -4.82
CA ALA A 67 6.97 4.22 -4.38
C ALA A 67 8.38 3.86 -4.93
N ARG A 68 8.70 4.28 -6.16
CA ARG A 68 10.02 4.05 -6.75
C ARG A 68 11.15 4.72 -5.97
N GLN A 69 10.89 5.83 -5.29
CA GLN A 69 11.90 6.53 -4.47
C GLN A 69 12.35 5.70 -3.26
N ILE A 70 11.49 4.80 -2.77
CA ILE A 70 11.77 3.87 -1.68
C ILE A 70 12.05 2.44 -2.18
N ASN A 71 12.42 2.30 -3.46
CA ASN A 71 12.75 1.04 -4.13
C ASN A 71 11.59 0.04 -4.24
N ILE A 72 10.34 0.52 -4.21
CA ILE A 72 9.16 -0.32 -4.45
C ILE A 72 8.72 -0.13 -5.91
N VAL A 73 8.78 -1.22 -6.68
CA VAL A 73 8.43 -1.23 -8.11
C VAL A 73 7.10 -1.93 -8.42
N ASN A 74 6.57 -2.71 -7.47
CA ASN A 74 5.36 -3.50 -7.67
C ASN A 74 4.30 -3.13 -6.63
N LEU A 75 3.19 -2.56 -7.10
CA LEU A 75 2.04 -2.16 -6.26
C LEU A 75 0.98 -3.24 -6.13
N GLN A 76 1.02 -4.31 -6.94
CA GLN A 76 0.01 -5.37 -6.91
C GLN A 76 -0.18 -5.99 -5.51
N PRO A 77 0.89 -6.33 -4.75
CA PRO A 77 0.72 -6.90 -3.41
C PRO A 77 0.08 -5.94 -2.40
N PHE A 78 0.13 -4.63 -2.68
CA PHE A 78 -0.48 -3.60 -1.84
C PHE A 78 -1.99 -3.48 -2.11
N PHE A 79 -2.43 -3.56 -3.36
CA PHE A 79 -3.87 -3.54 -3.69
C PHE A 79 -4.63 -4.75 -3.14
N GLU A 80 -3.95 -5.89 -3.01
CA GLU A 80 -4.54 -7.10 -2.41
C GLU A 80 -4.54 -7.09 -0.87
N SER A 81 -3.77 -6.19 -0.25
CA SER A 81 -3.54 -6.16 1.19
C SER A 81 -4.76 -5.73 2.00
N ASP A 82 -4.85 -6.21 3.24
CA ASP A 82 -5.95 -5.84 4.15
C ASP A 82 -5.93 -4.35 4.50
N ILE A 83 -4.74 -3.75 4.63
CA ILE A 83 -4.63 -2.32 4.95
C ILE A 83 -5.23 -1.43 3.85
N PHE A 84 -5.18 -1.86 2.59
CA PHE A 84 -5.83 -1.15 1.48
C PHE A 84 -7.35 -1.31 1.55
N LYS A 85 -7.84 -2.54 1.69
CA LYS A 85 -9.28 -2.87 1.69
C LYS A 85 -10.02 -2.32 2.92
N CYS A 86 -9.42 -2.41 4.11
CA CYS A 86 -10.01 -1.94 5.36
C CYS A 86 -10.15 -0.40 5.45
N ASN A 87 -9.48 0.35 4.56
CA ASN A 87 -9.51 1.81 4.53
C ASN A 87 -10.38 2.38 3.39
N ASN A 88 -11.33 1.59 2.86
CA ASN A 88 -12.28 1.97 1.80
C ASN A 88 -11.61 2.42 0.50
N PHE A 89 -10.44 1.86 0.19
CA PHE A 89 -9.79 2.05 -1.09
C PHE A 89 -10.18 0.98 -2.10
N THR A 90 -10.41 1.40 -3.34
CA THR A 90 -10.66 0.52 -4.49
C THR A 90 -9.68 0.85 -5.60
N HIS A 91 -9.07 -0.18 -6.20
CA HIS A 91 -8.19 -0.04 -7.36
C HIS A 91 -8.93 -0.44 -8.63
N ASP A 92 -8.90 0.43 -9.64
CA ASP A 92 -9.38 0.14 -10.99
C ASP A 92 -8.16 -0.09 -11.91
N PRO A 93 -7.85 -1.35 -12.29
CA PRO A 93 -6.70 -1.67 -13.13
C PRO A 93 -6.88 -1.21 -14.58
N VAL A 94 -8.12 -0.99 -15.04
CA VAL A 94 -8.40 -0.53 -16.41
C VAL A 94 -8.11 0.96 -16.51
N ARG A 95 -8.60 1.74 -15.53
CA ARG A 95 -8.40 3.19 -15.50
C ARG A 95 -7.07 3.61 -14.87
N LYS A 96 -6.37 2.67 -14.21
CA LYS A 96 -5.14 2.92 -13.44
C LYS A 96 -5.36 4.01 -12.38
N THR A 97 -6.48 3.92 -11.69
CA THR A 97 -6.90 4.88 -10.67
C THR A 97 -7.24 4.17 -9.37
N ILE A 98 -6.87 4.82 -8.27
CA ILE A 98 -7.21 4.44 -6.91
C ILE A 98 -8.29 5.40 -6.44
N VAL A 99 -9.40 4.84 -5.98
CA VAL A 99 -10.57 5.60 -5.52
C VAL A 99 -10.73 5.38 -4.03
N GLN A 100 -10.91 6.46 -3.28
CA GLN A 100 -11.34 6.41 -1.89
C GLN A 100 -12.75 6.96 -1.79
N ALA A 101 -13.64 6.18 -1.17
CA ALA A 101 -14.96 6.63 -0.74
C ALA A 101 -14.92 6.91 0.77
N PHE A 102 -15.46 8.06 1.19
CA PHE A 102 -15.58 8.45 2.60
C PHE A 102 -16.90 8.00 3.24
#